data_AF-A0A263E2T7-F1
#
_entry.id   AF-A0A263E2T7-F1
#
_cell.length_a   1.000
_cell.length_b   1.000
_cell.length_c   1.000
_cell.angle_alpha   90.00
_cell.angle_beta   90.00
_cell.angle_gamma   90.00
#
_symmetry.space_group_name_H-M   'P 1'
#
loop_
_entity.id
_entity.type
_entity.pdbx_description
1 polymer ?
#
loop_
_entity_poly.entity_id
_entity_poly.type
_entity_poly.pdbx_seq_one_letter_code
_entity_poly.pdbx_strand_id
1 'polypeptide(L)'
;MRRTSAPQIPPFPQPRFAGGVNTGPLAALTALLAGVVALLAVAVSGDGRWPDWRLAAVLVGVAVLSHVLLWAGLVAPVRRFGDAMARMVTEDRADVVPRSRAGELDRIALALYRFHRIRPGRRRLRSRRHVSLAVAPCLAAVLVLGWAIPAAAATVGGVAPQADLVAREAGAGAGARAQELGAALRDGLTVLERAADPPTGAAVADPATTAAQALEAEALFRSVSVVDASGQPVATAGRPPAAPLDAVGQESRVVQANTSGAEPLVVASTPMWDGESRLVAEFDPRGLNNVLRADGVHTRVIDAQQATVLDTAGYTAFAPLNDPALSTIAATASTGAPAIATPEGERVAAAARVGAPGSAIDVGWVLIEDQDVAAAAFAGDDSRRAALVVIVVSASLALAALGWTAVTVVTPARRLVRHVEALAAGNPVPPLAAQRLDEIGTAVAATNRFAAARARPGAVIA
;
A
#
# COMPACT_ATOMS: atom_id res chain seq x y z
N MET A 1 71.20 13.51 33.92
CA MET A 1 69.90 12.80 33.91
C MET A 1 68.83 13.71 33.32
N ARG A 2 68.45 13.52 32.05
CA ARG A 2 67.32 14.25 31.44
C ARG A 2 66.03 13.58 31.87
N ARG A 3 65.19 14.27 32.65
CA ARG A 3 63.80 13.85 32.90
C ARG A 3 63.03 14.04 31.60
N THR A 4 62.78 12.95 30.89
CA THR A 4 61.77 12.89 29.83
C THR A 4 60.40 12.98 30.48
N SER A 5 59.84 14.20 30.51
CA SER A 5 58.44 14.45 30.85
C SER A 5 57.55 13.65 29.89
N ALA A 6 56.70 12.79 30.45
CA ALA A 6 55.76 12.00 29.68
C ALA A 6 54.83 12.94 28.87
N PRO A 7 54.49 12.59 27.62
CA PRO A 7 53.57 13.38 26.82
C PRO A 7 52.21 13.46 27.52
N GLN A 8 51.77 14.69 27.83
CA GLN A 8 50.40 14.95 28.27
C GLN A 8 49.46 14.62 27.10
N ILE A 9 48.78 13.48 27.20
CA ILE A 9 47.71 13.12 26.26
C ILE A 9 46.55 14.09 26.52
N PRO A 10 46.03 14.78 25.50
CA PRO A 10 44.93 15.73 25.68
C PRO A 10 43.70 15.04 26.31
N PRO A 11 42.93 15.77 27.14
CA PRO A 11 41.66 15.26 27.66
C PRO A 11 40.76 14.86 26.48
N PHE A 12 40.07 13.72 26.62
CA PHE A 12 39.13 13.26 25.61
C PHE A 12 38.13 14.40 25.29
N PRO A 13 37.84 14.69 24.01
CA PRO A 13 36.79 15.63 23.68
C PRO A 13 35.51 15.15 24.37
N GLN A 14 34.91 16.00 25.19
CA GLN A 14 33.61 15.70 25.77
C GLN A 14 32.64 15.47 24.61
N PRO A 15 32.01 14.30 24.48
CA PRO A 15 31.14 14.02 23.36
C PRO A 15 29.90 14.92 23.45
N ARG A 16 29.92 16.05 22.74
CA ARG A 16 28.76 16.91 22.48
C ARG A 16 28.14 16.59 21.11
N PHE A 17 28.10 15.32 20.73
CA PHE A 17 27.49 14.92 19.46
C PHE A 17 26.09 14.35 19.69
N ALA A 18 25.19 14.68 18.77
CA ALA A 18 23.78 14.27 18.74
C ALA A 18 23.56 12.76 18.54
N GLY A 19 24.60 11.91 18.67
CA GLY A 19 24.61 10.48 18.37
C GLY A 19 24.53 9.53 19.57
N GLY A 20 24.17 10.03 20.76
CA GLY A 20 24.15 9.23 22.00
C GLY A 20 22.98 8.23 22.10
N VAL A 21 22.90 7.51 23.22
CA VAL A 21 21.87 6.49 23.53
C VAL A 21 20.42 7.03 23.42
N ASN A 22 20.23 8.35 23.38
CA ASN A 22 18.93 9.01 23.19
C ASN A 22 18.39 8.97 21.76
N THR A 23 19.24 8.77 20.75
CA THR A 23 18.86 8.93 19.33
C THR A 23 17.72 8.01 18.91
N GLY A 24 17.85 6.72 19.18
CA GLY A 24 16.82 5.73 18.84
C GLY A 24 15.49 5.96 19.56
N PRO A 25 15.46 6.15 20.90
CA PRO A 25 14.24 6.48 21.63
C PRO A 25 13.55 7.77 21.20
N LEU A 26 14.32 8.81 20.83
CA LEU A 26 13.77 10.05 20.31
C LEU A 26 13.22 9.86 18.89
N ALA A 27 13.93 9.14 18.02
CA ALA A 27 13.46 8.82 16.68
C ALA A 27 12.15 8.02 16.69
N ALA A 28 12.04 7.04 17.60
CA ALA A 28 10.80 6.28 17.79
C ALA A 28 9.65 7.18 18.27
N LEU A 29 9.90 8.06 19.24
CA LEU A 29 8.90 9.04 19.71
C LEU A 29 8.47 9.98 18.58
N THR A 30 9.41 10.54 17.81
CA THR A 30 9.09 11.45 16.70
C THR A 30 8.27 10.76 15.61
N ALA A 31 8.58 9.49 15.29
CA ALA A 31 7.80 8.72 14.32
C ALA A 31 6.35 8.51 14.79
N LEU A 32 6.15 8.16 16.05
CA LEU A 32 4.81 7.99 16.61
C LEU A 32 4.03 9.31 16.68
N LEU A 33 4.68 10.42 17.08
CA LEU A 33 4.05 11.75 17.10
C LEU A 33 3.71 12.27 15.71
N ALA A 34 4.55 12.01 14.70
CA ALA A 34 4.23 12.31 13.30
C ALA A 34 2.99 11.53 12.84
N GLY A 35 2.88 10.25 13.23
CA GLY A 35 1.68 9.44 13.01
C GLY A 35 0.43 10.02 13.66
N VAL A 36 0.53 10.56 14.88
CA VAL A 36 -0.58 11.26 15.55
C VAL A 36 -1.05 12.46 14.73
N VAL A 37 -0.12 13.31 14.31
CA VAL A 37 -0.44 14.52 13.52
C VAL A 37 -1.08 14.13 12.19
N ALA A 38 -0.55 13.12 11.50
CA ALA A 38 -1.10 12.63 10.25
C ALA A 38 -2.50 12.03 10.41
N LEU A 39 -2.76 11.24 11.46
CA LEU A 39 -4.11 10.71 11.73
C LEU A 39 -5.12 11.81 12.05
N LEU A 40 -4.71 12.82 12.80
CA LEU A 40 -5.55 13.99 13.07
C LEU A 40 -5.82 14.79 11.79
N ALA A 41 -4.82 14.95 10.92
CA ALA A 41 -5.01 15.62 9.63
C ALA A 41 -5.98 14.85 8.73
N VAL A 42 -5.89 13.52 8.68
CA VAL A 42 -6.86 12.67 7.96
C VAL A 42 -8.27 12.83 8.55
N ALA A 43 -8.41 12.81 9.88
CA ALA A 43 -9.70 12.98 10.54
C ALA A 43 -10.34 14.37 10.30
N VAL A 44 -9.52 15.42 10.19
CA VAL A 44 -9.99 16.79 9.92
C VAL A 44 -10.29 17.01 8.44
N SER A 45 -9.56 16.34 7.54
CA SER A 45 -9.73 16.50 6.09
C SER A 45 -10.82 15.61 5.48
N GLY A 46 -11.15 14.51 6.16
CA GLY A 46 -12.27 13.64 5.79
C GLY A 46 -13.61 14.12 6.35
N ASP A 47 -14.68 13.34 6.14
CA ASP A 47 -16.05 13.67 6.55
C ASP A 47 -16.29 13.64 8.08
N GLY A 48 -15.22 13.66 8.89
CA GLY A 48 -15.27 13.67 10.35
C GLY A 48 -15.77 12.37 11.00
N ARG A 49 -16.13 11.36 10.21
CA ARG A 49 -16.64 10.06 10.68
C ARG A 49 -15.53 9.06 11.02
N TRP A 50 -14.36 9.16 10.40
CA TRP A 50 -13.23 8.27 10.59
C TRP A 50 -11.91 8.90 10.10
N PRO A 51 -10.76 8.68 10.77
CA PRO A 51 -10.56 7.95 12.02
C PRO A 51 -11.10 8.69 13.25
N ASP A 52 -11.65 7.95 14.22
CA ASP A 52 -12.07 8.50 15.51
C ASP A 52 -10.84 9.11 16.24
N TRP A 53 -11.01 10.29 16.85
CA TRP A 53 -9.96 10.96 17.64
C TRP A 53 -9.39 10.05 18.73
N ARG A 54 -10.16 9.05 19.18
CA ARG A 54 -9.70 8.00 20.10
C ARG A 54 -8.48 7.25 19.57
N LEU A 55 -8.38 6.98 18.26
CA LEU A 55 -7.22 6.29 17.68
C LEU A 55 -5.94 7.13 17.84
N ALA A 56 -6.04 8.44 17.57
CA ALA A 56 -4.95 9.37 17.78
C ALA A 56 -4.59 9.51 19.27
N ALA A 57 -5.59 9.59 20.16
CA ALA A 57 -5.39 9.68 21.60
C ALA A 57 -4.69 8.44 22.19
N VAL A 58 -5.08 7.24 21.75
CA VAL A 58 -4.42 5.99 22.16
C VAL A 58 -2.97 5.97 21.64
N LEU A 59 -2.73 6.40 20.40
CA LEU A 59 -1.36 6.50 19.86
C LEU A 59 -0.48 7.45 20.67
N VAL A 60 -1.01 8.59 21.13
CA VAL A 60 -0.29 9.49 22.06
C VAL A 60 0.07 8.76 23.35
N GLY A 61 -0.87 8.01 23.94
CA GLY A 61 -0.62 7.21 25.13
C GLY A 61 0.49 6.18 24.92
N VAL A 62 0.48 5.47 23.78
CA VAL A 62 1.52 4.50 23.39
C VAL A 62 2.88 5.18 23.21
N ALA A 63 2.91 6.36 22.58
CA ALA A 63 4.13 7.14 22.36
C ALA A 63 4.77 7.57 23.68
N VAL A 64 3.98 8.15 24.59
CA VAL A 64 4.44 8.58 25.92
C VAL A 64 4.92 7.39 26.75
N LEU A 65 4.14 6.31 26.81
CA LEU A 65 4.50 5.13 27.60
C LEU A 65 5.77 4.46 27.07
N SER A 66 5.88 4.30 25.75
CA SER A 66 7.09 3.77 25.09
C SER A 66 8.31 4.64 25.39
N HIS A 67 8.17 5.97 25.33
CA HIS A 67 9.27 6.87 25.63
C HIS A 67 9.73 6.78 27.09
N VAL A 68 8.80 6.77 28.04
CA VAL A 68 9.10 6.63 29.47
C VAL A 68 9.79 5.28 29.74
N LEU A 69 9.32 4.21 29.12
CA LEU A 69 9.89 2.86 29.25
C LEU A 69 11.32 2.79 28.73
N LEU A 70 11.59 3.35 27.55
CA LEU A 70 12.94 3.43 26.98
C LEU A 70 13.84 4.34 27.81
N TRP A 71 13.33 5.48 28.28
CA TRP A 71 14.12 6.41 29.06
C TRP A 71 14.53 5.81 30.41
N ALA A 72 13.58 5.25 31.15
CA ALA A 72 13.82 4.66 32.46
C ALA A 72 14.56 3.32 32.40
N GLY A 73 14.29 2.51 31.38
CA GLY A 73 14.83 1.16 31.23
C GLY A 73 16.17 1.06 30.51
N LEU A 74 16.48 2.01 29.62
CA LEU A 74 17.67 1.98 28.76
C LEU A 74 18.54 3.23 28.92
N VAL A 75 17.98 4.41 28.64
CA VAL A 75 18.76 5.66 28.57
C VAL A 75 19.39 6.04 29.90
N ALA A 76 18.57 6.23 30.94
CA ALA A 76 19.04 6.70 32.23
C ALA A 76 20.03 5.72 32.90
N PRO A 77 19.80 4.39 32.87
CA PRO A 77 20.78 3.43 33.37
C PRO A 77 22.12 3.46 32.62
N VAL A 78 22.10 3.50 31.28
CA VAL A 78 23.33 3.49 30.47
C VAL A 78 24.12 4.78 30.66
N ARG A 79 23.45 5.94 30.73
CA ARG A 79 24.10 7.23 31.02
C ARG A 79 24.78 7.26 32.38
N ARG A 80 24.03 6.92 33.43
CA ARG A 80 24.58 6.85 34.80
C ARG A 80 25.78 5.91 34.90
N PHE A 81 25.75 4.82 34.14
CA PHE A 81 26.85 3.87 34.08
C PHE A 81 28.06 4.42 33.31
N GLY A 82 27.85 5.05 32.14
CA GLY A 82 28.90 5.71 31.37
C GLY A 82 29.63 6.78 32.18
N ASP A 83 28.88 7.64 32.88
CA ASP A 83 29.44 8.68 33.77
C ASP A 83 30.29 8.06 34.90
N ALA A 84 29.83 6.95 35.47
CA ALA A 84 30.56 6.26 36.53
C ALA A 84 31.83 5.56 36.02
N MET A 85 31.79 5.02 34.80
CA MET A 85 32.98 4.44 34.14
C MET A 85 34.01 5.52 33.80
N ALA A 86 33.57 6.71 33.39
CA ALA A 86 34.46 7.85 33.19
C ALA A 86 35.13 8.27 34.51
N ARG A 87 34.37 8.36 35.61
CA ARG A 87 34.91 8.65 36.95
C ARG A 87 35.90 7.60 37.45
N MET A 88 35.62 6.31 37.19
CA MET A 88 36.53 5.22 37.55
C MET A 88 37.93 5.44 36.96
N VAL A 89 38.02 5.88 35.71
CA VAL A 89 39.31 6.13 35.03
C VAL A 89 40.02 7.34 35.61
N THR A 90 39.30 8.40 35.94
CA THR A 90 39.90 9.62 36.50
C THR A 90 40.36 9.44 37.93
N GLU A 91 39.65 8.64 38.72
CA GLU A 91 39.94 8.40 40.15
C GLU A 91 40.77 7.14 40.39
N ASP A 92 41.05 6.35 39.34
CA ASP A 92 41.69 5.02 39.39
C ASP A 92 41.02 4.04 40.39
N ARG A 93 39.70 4.15 40.50
CA ARG A 93 38.90 3.48 41.55
C ARG A 93 37.70 2.74 40.98
N ALA A 94 37.83 1.41 40.93
CA ALA A 94 36.78 0.53 40.42
C ALA A 94 35.52 0.51 41.31
N ASP A 95 35.61 0.87 42.61
CA ASP A 95 34.47 0.87 43.54
C ASP A 95 33.43 1.98 43.27
N VAL A 96 33.78 2.98 42.45
CA VAL A 96 32.90 4.08 42.04
C VAL A 96 31.81 3.62 41.06
N VAL A 97 32.04 2.53 40.31
CA VAL A 97 31.08 2.01 39.33
C VAL A 97 29.88 1.41 40.07
N PRO A 98 28.65 1.94 39.95
CA PRO A 98 27.50 1.45 40.70
C PRO A 98 26.97 0.14 40.10
N ARG A 99 26.47 -0.75 40.98
CA ARG A 99 25.65 -1.89 40.56
C ARG A 99 24.31 -1.39 39.99
N SER A 100 23.87 -1.99 38.90
CA SER A 100 22.65 -1.59 38.17
C SER A 100 21.57 -2.66 38.27
N ARG A 101 20.30 -2.27 38.04
CA ARG A 101 19.21 -3.24 37.83
C ARG A 101 19.27 -3.87 36.44
N ALA A 102 19.95 -3.21 35.50
CA ALA A 102 20.19 -3.74 34.17
C ALA A 102 21.22 -4.88 34.26
N GLY A 103 20.82 -6.08 33.84
CA GLY A 103 21.62 -7.30 33.99
C GLY A 103 22.99 -7.20 33.32
N GLU A 104 23.05 -6.64 32.11
CA GLU A 104 24.31 -6.42 31.40
C GLU A 104 25.24 -5.46 32.15
N LEU A 105 24.73 -4.33 32.63
CA LEU A 105 25.55 -3.34 33.36
C LEU A 105 26.03 -3.87 34.72
N ASP A 106 25.19 -4.63 35.43
CA ASP A 106 25.58 -5.26 36.70
C ASP A 106 26.66 -6.32 36.51
N ARG A 107 26.57 -7.13 35.44
CA ARG A 107 27.60 -8.12 35.08
C ARG A 107 28.94 -7.45 34.80
N ILE A 108 28.93 -6.32 34.08
CA ILE A 108 30.16 -5.54 33.86
C ILE A 108 30.74 -5.06 35.19
N ALA A 109 29.93 -4.43 36.05
CA ALA A 109 30.38 -3.93 37.36
C ALA A 109 30.96 -5.05 38.24
N LEU A 110 30.27 -6.20 38.30
CA LEU A 110 30.74 -7.38 39.05
C LEU A 110 32.05 -7.93 38.50
N ALA A 111 32.18 -8.04 37.18
CA ALA A 111 33.39 -8.54 36.54
C ALA A 111 34.58 -7.59 36.81
N LEU A 112 34.35 -6.27 36.77
CA LEU A 112 35.37 -5.27 37.17
C LEU A 112 35.79 -5.43 38.63
N TYR A 113 34.84 -5.61 39.56
CA TYR A 113 35.19 -5.83 40.97
C TYR A 113 36.01 -7.11 41.18
N ARG A 114 35.68 -8.20 40.46
CA ARG A 114 36.42 -9.47 40.50
C ARG A 114 37.83 -9.32 39.95
N PHE A 115 37.97 -8.67 38.80
CA PHE A 115 39.26 -8.35 38.20
C PHE A 115 40.17 -7.58 39.19
N HIS A 116 39.58 -6.74 40.03
CA HIS A 116 40.30 -5.93 41.01
C HIS A 116 40.38 -6.53 42.43
N ARG A 117 39.85 -7.73 42.66
CA ARG A 117 39.77 -8.39 43.97
C ARG A 117 39.18 -7.51 45.09
N ILE A 118 38.33 -6.54 44.74
CA ILE A 118 37.66 -5.68 45.71
C ILE A 118 36.56 -6.50 46.39
N ARG A 119 36.59 -6.59 47.73
CA ARG A 119 35.49 -7.18 48.50
C ARG A 119 34.35 -6.15 48.58
N PRO A 120 33.21 -6.34 47.89
CA PRO A 120 32.10 -5.39 47.99
C PRO A 120 31.58 -5.36 49.44
N GLY A 121 31.39 -4.15 49.99
CA GLY A 121 30.86 -3.99 51.35
C GLY A 121 29.49 -4.67 51.52
N ARG A 122 29.33 -5.43 52.62
CA ARG A 122 28.18 -6.31 52.91
C ARG A 122 26.80 -5.65 52.78
N ARG A 123 26.69 -4.32 52.90
CA ARG A 123 25.42 -3.56 52.81
C ARG A 123 24.81 -3.44 51.40
N ARG A 124 25.53 -3.81 50.33
CA ARG A 124 25.05 -3.68 48.93
C ARG A 124 24.64 -5.00 48.25
N LEU A 125 24.50 -6.08 49.02
CA LEU A 125 24.29 -7.45 48.52
C LEU A 125 22.83 -7.90 48.37
N ARG A 126 21.83 -7.03 48.59
CA ARG A 126 20.43 -7.42 48.32
C ARG A 126 20.23 -7.63 46.81
N SER A 127 20.21 -8.90 46.41
CA SER A 127 19.83 -9.38 45.09
C SER A 127 18.52 -8.73 44.67
N ARG A 128 18.61 -7.81 43.70
CA ARG A 128 17.45 -7.20 43.04
C ARG A 128 17.32 -7.90 41.70
N ARG A 129 16.10 -8.30 41.33
CA ARG A 129 15.79 -8.93 40.04
C ARG A 129 16.48 -8.18 38.90
N HIS A 130 17.32 -8.89 38.15
CA HIS A 130 18.05 -8.33 37.01
C HIS A 130 17.14 -8.35 35.78
N VAL A 131 17.01 -7.20 35.12
CA VAL A 131 16.24 -7.05 33.88
C VAL A 131 17.22 -6.79 32.75
N SER A 132 17.12 -7.51 31.63
CA SER A 132 18.00 -7.27 30.47
C SER A 132 17.71 -5.89 29.86
N LEU A 133 18.74 -5.20 29.38
CA LEU A 133 18.60 -3.94 28.62
C LEU A 133 17.69 -4.11 27.39
N ALA A 134 17.55 -5.33 26.87
CA ALA A 134 16.65 -5.64 25.74
C ALA A 134 15.16 -5.57 26.10
N VAL A 135 14.80 -5.68 27.39
CA VAL A 135 13.39 -5.76 27.80
C VAL A 135 12.64 -4.47 27.49
N ALA A 136 13.27 -3.30 27.70
CA ALA A 136 12.65 -2.01 27.41
C ALA A 136 12.27 -1.83 25.93
N PRO A 137 13.18 -2.01 24.94
CA PRO A 137 12.80 -1.91 23.52
C PRO A 137 11.83 -3.02 23.08
N CYS A 138 11.91 -4.24 23.64
CA CYS A 138 10.93 -5.29 23.33
C CYS A 138 9.52 -4.93 23.83
N LEU A 139 9.39 -4.44 25.06
CA LEU A 139 8.09 -4.03 25.59
C LEU A 139 7.53 -2.82 24.83
N ALA A 140 8.38 -1.87 24.42
CA ALA A 140 7.95 -0.76 23.57
C ALA A 140 7.46 -1.25 22.20
N ALA A 141 8.14 -2.23 21.59
CA ALA A 141 7.69 -2.83 20.33
C ALA A 141 6.34 -3.54 20.49
N VAL A 142 6.14 -4.27 21.60
CA VAL A 142 4.85 -4.90 21.91
C VAL A 142 3.74 -3.87 22.09
N LEU A 143 4.02 -2.74 22.74
CA LEU A 143 3.04 -1.64 22.88
C LEU A 143 2.67 -1.03 21.51
N VAL A 144 3.65 -0.79 20.63
CA VAL A 144 3.41 -0.28 19.28
C VAL A 144 2.57 -1.26 18.46
N LEU A 145 2.93 -2.54 18.44
CA LEU A 145 2.18 -3.57 17.73
C LEU A 145 0.79 -3.80 18.32
N GLY A 146 0.68 -3.77 19.64
CA GLY A 146 -0.57 -3.91 20.38
C GLY A 146 -1.57 -2.79 20.10
N TRP A 147 -1.10 -1.64 19.58
CA TRP A 147 -1.97 -0.60 19.03
C TRP A 147 -2.16 -0.72 17.51
N ALA A 148 -1.08 -0.92 16.76
CA ALA A 148 -1.13 -0.89 15.29
C ALA A 148 -1.99 -2.00 14.70
N ILE A 149 -1.92 -3.22 15.26
CA ILE A 149 -2.70 -4.38 14.78
C ILE A 149 -4.21 -4.14 14.95
N PRO A 150 -4.74 -3.86 16.16
CA PRO A 150 -6.16 -3.60 16.30
C PRO A 150 -6.61 -2.31 15.61
N ALA A 151 -5.76 -1.28 15.51
CA ALA A 151 -6.08 -0.08 14.75
C ALA A 151 -6.25 -0.39 13.25
N ALA A 152 -5.32 -1.14 12.66
CA ALA A 152 -5.42 -1.60 11.28
C ALA A 152 -6.65 -2.50 11.06
N ALA A 153 -6.89 -3.44 11.98
CA ALA A 153 -8.08 -4.30 11.93
C ALA A 153 -9.38 -3.48 12.03
N ALA A 154 -9.43 -2.44 12.86
CA ALA A 154 -10.59 -1.56 12.95
C ALA A 154 -10.76 -0.67 11.70
N THR A 155 -9.67 -0.25 11.06
CA THR A 155 -9.75 0.49 9.79
C THR A 155 -10.31 -0.37 8.66
N VAL A 156 -9.95 -1.67 8.62
CA VAL A 156 -10.39 -2.63 7.59
C VAL A 156 -11.77 -3.22 7.91
N GLY A 157 -12.00 -3.66 9.15
CA GLY A 157 -13.20 -4.37 9.59
C GLY A 157 -14.29 -3.49 10.21
N GLY A 158 -14.05 -2.18 10.40
CA GLY A 158 -15.05 -1.22 10.89
C GLY A 158 -16.01 -0.69 9.83
N VAL A 159 -16.00 -1.30 8.65
CA VAL A 159 -16.95 -1.03 7.59
C VAL A 159 -18.15 -1.93 7.84
N ALA A 160 -19.14 -1.45 8.58
CA ALA A 160 -20.47 -2.02 8.45
C ALA A 160 -20.87 -1.75 6.99
N PRO A 161 -21.07 -2.79 6.16
CA PRO A 161 -21.45 -2.58 4.77
C PRO A 161 -22.74 -1.77 4.76
N GLN A 162 -22.67 -0.50 4.38
CA GLN A 162 -23.86 0.26 4.04
C GLN A 162 -24.28 -0.21 2.65
N ALA A 163 -24.80 -1.45 2.61
CA ALA A 163 -25.19 -2.13 1.39
C ALA A 163 -26.11 -1.25 0.55
N ASP A 164 -26.96 -0.44 1.19
CA ASP A 164 -27.84 0.54 0.52
C ASP A 164 -27.09 1.65 -0.23
N LEU A 165 -26.00 2.20 0.33
CA LEU A 165 -25.19 3.21 -0.36
C LEU A 165 -24.39 2.57 -1.50
N VAL A 166 -23.77 1.42 -1.24
CA VAL A 166 -23.02 0.67 -2.26
C VAL A 166 -23.94 0.24 -3.40
N ALA A 167 -25.18 -0.15 -3.11
CA ALA A 167 -26.23 -0.45 -4.06
C ALA A 167 -26.62 0.76 -4.93
N ARG A 168 -26.80 1.93 -4.31
CA ARG A 168 -27.11 3.16 -5.06
C ARG A 168 -25.96 3.59 -5.97
N GLU A 169 -24.73 3.54 -5.46
CA GLU A 169 -23.54 3.87 -6.23
C GLU A 169 -23.34 2.90 -7.39
N ALA A 170 -23.50 1.59 -7.15
CA ALA A 170 -23.47 0.57 -8.20
C ALA A 170 -24.56 0.79 -9.26
N GLY A 171 -25.77 1.17 -8.85
CA GLY A 171 -26.86 1.53 -9.77
C GLY A 171 -26.54 2.73 -10.65
N ALA A 172 -25.97 3.79 -10.05
CA ALA A 172 -25.54 4.98 -10.78
C ALA A 172 -24.37 4.67 -11.73
N GLY A 173 -23.38 3.90 -11.26
CA GLY A 173 -22.23 3.46 -12.04
C GLY A 173 -22.62 2.61 -13.25
N ALA A 174 -23.48 1.61 -13.05
CA ALA A 174 -23.98 0.76 -14.13
C ALA A 174 -24.76 1.59 -15.17
N GLY A 175 -25.59 2.53 -14.71
CA GLY A 175 -26.32 3.45 -15.59
C GLY A 175 -25.41 4.34 -16.42
N ALA A 176 -24.40 4.96 -15.80
CA ALA A 176 -23.43 5.82 -16.49
C ALA A 176 -22.63 5.02 -17.54
N ARG A 177 -22.11 3.84 -17.19
CA ARG A 177 -21.35 2.99 -18.12
C ARG A 177 -22.19 2.47 -19.27
N ALA A 178 -23.46 2.13 -19.01
CA ALA A 178 -24.37 1.73 -20.08
C ALA A 178 -24.68 2.89 -21.04
N GLN A 179 -24.75 4.12 -20.53
CA GLN A 179 -24.87 5.33 -21.34
C GLN A 179 -23.59 5.61 -22.14
N GLU A 180 -22.40 5.45 -21.57
CA GLU A 180 -21.11 5.60 -22.25
C GLU A 180 -20.95 4.61 -23.39
N LEU A 181 -21.24 3.32 -23.16
CA LEU A 181 -21.23 2.31 -24.21
C LEU A 181 -22.27 2.63 -25.30
N GLY A 182 -23.48 3.04 -24.90
CA GLY A 182 -24.51 3.46 -25.85
C GLY A 182 -24.11 4.72 -26.65
N ALA A 183 -23.39 5.66 -26.04
CA ALA A 183 -22.86 6.83 -26.73
C ALA A 183 -21.77 6.43 -27.74
N ALA A 184 -20.83 5.57 -27.36
CA ALA A 184 -19.81 5.05 -28.26
C ALA A 184 -20.40 4.36 -29.50
N LEU A 185 -21.44 3.54 -29.33
CA LEU A 185 -22.15 2.92 -30.46
C LEU A 185 -22.87 3.94 -31.35
N ARG A 186 -23.47 4.98 -30.74
CA ARG A 186 -24.18 6.04 -31.46
C ARG A 186 -23.22 6.94 -32.23
N ASP A 187 -22.08 7.27 -31.64
CA ASP A 187 -21.04 8.10 -32.26
C ASP A 187 -20.48 7.38 -33.48
N GLY A 188 -20.19 6.08 -33.37
CA GLY A 188 -19.83 5.24 -34.52
C GLY A 188 -20.89 5.25 -35.62
N LEU A 189 -22.16 5.05 -35.28
CA LEU A 189 -23.25 5.13 -36.28
C LEU A 189 -23.32 6.52 -36.93
N THR A 190 -23.13 7.59 -36.17
CA THR A 190 -23.15 8.98 -36.67
C THR A 190 -21.98 9.26 -37.62
N VAL A 191 -20.79 8.71 -37.34
CA VAL A 191 -19.64 8.77 -38.25
C VAL A 191 -19.98 8.07 -39.56
N LEU A 192 -20.63 6.91 -39.48
CA LEU A 192 -21.05 6.15 -40.65
C LEU A 192 -22.07 6.91 -41.49
N GLU A 193 -23.10 7.48 -40.87
CA GLU A 193 -24.15 8.26 -41.55
C GLU A 193 -23.55 9.48 -42.26
N ARG A 194 -22.63 10.20 -41.62
CA ARG A 194 -21.94 11.35 -42.23
C ARG A 194 -21.07 10.95 -43.42
N ALA A 195 -20.46 9.78 -43.38
CA ALA A 195 -19.66 9.26 -44.49
C ALA A 195 -20.55 8.77 -45.65
N ALA A 196 -21.74 8.25 -45.34
CA ALA A 196 -22.67 7.70 -46.31
C ALA A 196 -23.49 8.76 -47.07
N ASP A 197 -23.80 9.89 -46.42
CA ASP A 197 -24.51 11.02 -47.01
C ASP A 197 -23.73 12.34 -46.79
N PRO A 198 -22.75 12.67 -47.65
CA PRO A 198 -21.93 13.86 -47.48
C PRO A 198 -22.75 15.15 -47.70
N PRO A 199 -22.42 16.25 -47.00
CA PRO A 199 -23.18 17.50 -47.07
C PRO A 199 -23.22 18.09 -48.49
N THR A 200 -24.34 18.73 -48.82
CA THR A 200 -24.60 19.29 -50.15
C THR A 200 -23.45 20.20 -50.63
N GLY A 201 -22.84 19.83 -51.76
CA GLY A 201 -21.70 20.54 -52.36
C GLY A 201 -20.32 19.93 -52.05
N ALA A 202 -20.23 18.93 -51.18
CA ALA A 202 -19.04 18.10 -51.04
C ALA A 202 -18.91 17.14 -52.24
N ALA A 203 -17.67 16.86 -52.66
CA ALA A 203 -17.42 15.85 -53.67
C ALA A 203 -17.71 14.47 -53.09
N VAL A 204 -18.54 13.69 -53.78
CA VAL A 204 -18.73 12.27 -53.47
C VAL A 204 -17.41 11.56 -53.71
N ALA A 205 -16.83 11.00 -52.67
CA ALA A 205 -15.62 10.19 -52.77
C ALA A 205 -15.95 8.80 -53.37
N ASP A 206 -14.96 8.16 -54.00
CA ASP A 206 -15.10 6.79 -54.44
C ASP A 206 -15.33 5.84 -53.23
N PRO A 207 -15.95 4.66 -53.42
CA PRO A 207 -16.29 3.75 -52.33
C PRO A 207 -15.12 3.35 -51.43
N ALA A 208 -13.91 3.20 -51.99
CA ALA A 208 -12.74 2.80 -51.21
C ALA A 208 -12.24 3.96 -50.33
N THR A 209 -12.24 5.18 -50.87
CA THR A 209 -11.90 6.39 -50.12
C THR A 209 -12.91 6.66 -49.01
N THR A 210 -14.22 6.50 -49.27
CA THR A 210 -15.27 6.65 -48.25
C THR A 210 -15.09 5.67 -47.09
N ALA A 211 -14.86 4.38 -47.39
CA ALA A 211 -14.61 3.37 -46.37
C ALA A 211 -13.35 3.67 -45.54
N ALA A 212 -12.27 4.11 -46.17
CA ALA A 212 -11.03 4.44 -45.49
C ALA A 212 -11.18 5.66 -44.56
N GLN A 213 -11.87 6.71 -45.01
CA GLN A 213 -12.12 7.91 -44.20
C GLN A 213 -13.02 7.62 -43.00
N ALA A 214 -14.06 6.79 -43.17
CA ALA A 214 -14.92 6.38 -42.06
C ALA A 214 -14.15 5.56 -41.02
N LEU A 215 -13.27 4.65 -41.45
CA LEU A 215 -12.41 3.88 -40.56
C LEU A 215 -11.40 4.76 -39.80
N GLU A 216 -10.84 5.78 -40.45
CA GLU A 216 -9.91 6.72 -39.81
C GLU A 216 -10.63 7.63 -38.79
N ALA A 217 -11.89 7.97 -39.05
CA ALA A 217 -12.68 8.86 -38.20
C ALA A 217 -13.15 8.22 -36.89
N GLU A 218 -13.22 6.89 -36.79
CA GLU A 218 -13.68 6.18 -35.60
C GLU A 218 -12.76 5.00 -35.25
N ALA A 219 -12.01 5.15 -34.16
CA ALA A 219 -11.03 4.16 -33.71
C ALA A 219 -11.66 2.85 -33.20
N LEU A 220 -12.94 2.86 -32.86
CA LEU A 220 -13.67 1.67 -32.44
C LEU A 220 -14.02 0.75 -33.63
N PHE A 221 -13.85 1.19 -34.87
CA PHE A 221 -14.04 0.33 -36.03
C PHE A 221 -12.83 -0.57 -36.29
N ARG A 222 -13.11 -1.86 -36.48
CA ARG A 222 -12.16 -2.86 -36.97
C ARG A 222 -12.04 -2.81 -38.49
N SER A 223 -13.16 -2.59 -39.16
CA SER A 223 -13.27 -2.52 -40.61
C SER A 223 -14.50 -1.75 -41.03
N VAL A 224 -14.44 -1.16 -42.23
CA VAL A 224 -15.57 -0.51 -42.89
C VAL A 224 -15.63 -1.01 -44.32
N SER A 225 -16.81 -1.44 -44.76
CA SER A 225 -17.07 -1.94 -46.11
C SER A 225 -18.20 -1.18 -46.76
N VAL A 226 -18.06 -0.89 -48.04
CA VAL A 226 -19.18 -0.53 -48.92
C VAL A 226 -19.70 -1.81 -49.55
N VAL A 227 -20.99 -2.08 -49.39
CA VAL A 227 -21.67 -3.23 -49.98
C VAL A 227 -22.68 -2.79 -51.02
N ASP A 228 -22.83 -3.60 -52.06
CA ASP A 228 -23.87 -3.39 -53.08
C ASP A 228 -25.25 -3.86 -52.61
N ALA A 229 -26.26 -3.69 -53.46
CA ALA A 229 -27.64 -4.13 -53.19
C ALA A 229 -27.78 -5.65 -52.97
N SER A 230 -26.79 -6.45 -53.37
CA SER A 230 -26.74 -7.89 -53.13
C SER A 230 -25.99 -8.27 -51.85
N GLY A 231 -25.53 -7.28 -51.08
CA GLY A 231 -24.75 -7.47 -49.86
C GLY A 231 -23.29 -7.86 -50.11
N GLN A 232 -22.80 -7.77 -51.35
CA GLN A 232 -21.42 -8.10 -51.68
C GLN A 232 -20.51 -6.89 -51.45
N PRO A 233 -19.33 -7.08 -50.84
CA PRO A 233 -18.39 -5.98 -50.61
C PRO A 233 -17.80 -5.47 -51.93
N VAL A 234 -18.06 -4.20 -52.22
CA VAL A 234 -17.47 -3.46 -53.36
C VAL A 234 -16.11 -2.89 -52.98
N ALA A 235 -15.99 -2.38 -51.75
CA ALA A 235 -14.74 -1.88 -51.19
C ALA A 235 -14.69 -2.14 -49.68
N THR A 236 -13.50 -2.40 -49.15
CA THR A 236 -13.29 -2.64 -47.72
C THR A 236 -12.00 -1.95 -47.27
N ALA A 237 -12.09 -1.24 -46.15
CA ALA A 237 -10.97 -0.69 -45.40
C ALA A 237 -10.82 -1.43 -44.07
N GLY A 238 -9.57 -1.64 -43.62
CA GLY A 238 -9.26 -2.31 -42.36
C GLY A 238 -9.09 -3.83 -42.51
N ARG A 239 -9.45 -4.59 -41.47
CA ARG A 239 -9.37 -6.06 -41.53
C ARG A 239 -10.49 -6.63 -42.40
N PRO A 240 -10.32 -7.83 -42.98
CA PRO A 240 -11.43 -8.54 -43.61
C PRO A 240 -12.60 -8.66 -42.60
N PRO A 241 -13.84 -8.34 -43.01
CA PRO A 241 -15.01 -8.44 -42.15
C PRO A 241 -15.20 -9.90 -41.71
N ALA A 242 -15.42 -10.09 -40.42
CA ALA A 242 -15.70 -11.40 -39.84
C ALA A 242 -17.20 -11.71 -39.86
N ALA A 243 -18.04 -10.67 -39.89
CA ALA A 243 -19.48 -10.80 -39.99
C ALA A 243 -19.96 -10.95 -41.45
N PRO A 244 -20.99 -11.77 -41.71
CA PRO A 244 -21.75 -11.70 -42.95
C PRO A 244 -22.36 -10.30 -43.10
N LEU A 245 -22.07 -9.62 -44.22
CA LEU A 245 -22.47 -8.22 -44.44
C LEU A 245 -23.93 -8.06 -44.91
N ASP A 246 -24.59 -9.17 -45.23
CA ASP A 246 -26.00 -9.32 -45.59
C ASP A 246 -26.93 -9.33 -44.36
N ALA A 247 -26.38 -9.46 -43.15
CA ALA A 247 -27.14 -9.51 -41.91
C ALA A 247 -27.77 -8.16 -41.50
N VAL A 248 -27.51 -7.07 -42.22
CA VAL A 248 -27.90 -5.73 -41.80
C VAL A 248 -29.09 -5.21 -42.62
N GLY A 249 -30.21 -4.94 -41.92
CA GLY A 249 -31.47 -4.48 -42.51
C GLY A 249 -31.35 -3.10 -43.20
N GLN A 250 -32.45 -2.61 -43.81
CA GLN A 250 -32.41 -1.45 -44.71
C GLN A 250 -32.17 -0.08 -44.04
N GLU A 251 -32.34 0.01 -42.72
CA GLU A 251 -32.27 1.27 -41.96
C GLU A 251 -30.88 1.52 -41.35
N SER A 252 -30.58 2.77 -40.99
CA SER A 252 -29.40 3.10 -40.17
C SER A 252 -29.54 2.48 -38.80
N ARG A 253 -28.70 1.49 -38.47
CA ARG A 253 -28.74 0.82 -37.16
C ARG A 253 -27.46 0.07 -36.83
N VAL A 254 -27.31 -0.20 -35.54
CA VAL A 254 -26.33 -1.13 -34.97
C VAL A 254 -27.03 -2.45 -34.66
N VAL A 255 -26.40 -3.56 -35.00
CA VAL A 255 -26.86 -4.93 -34.73
C VAL A 255 -25.73 -5.80 -34.21
N GLN A 256 -26.06 -6.78 -33.39
CA GLN A 256 -25.17 -7.90 -33.09
C GLN A 256 -25.37 -8.96 -34.19
N ALA A 257 -24.33 -9.21 -34.98
CA ALA A 257 -24.39 -10.08 -36.16
C ALA A 257 -24.26 -11.58 -35.84
N ASN A 258 -23.80 -11.95 -34.64
CA ASN A 258 -23.74 -13.34 -34.18
C ASN A 258 -24.13 -13.51 -32.71
N THR A 259 -24.65 -14.68 -32.37
CA THR A 259 -24.97 -15.07 -30.97
C THR A 259 -24.15 -16.27 -30.50
N SER A 260 -23.13 -16.67 -31.28
CA SER A 260 -22.19 -17.75 -30.96
C SER A 260 -20.87 -17.54 -31.70
N GLY A 261 -19.81 -18.23 -31.27
CA GLY A 261 -18.48 -18.14 -31.87
C GLY A 261 -17.41 -17.70 -30.85
N ALA A 262 -16.23 -17.36 -31.35
CA ALA A 262 -15.07 -17.01 -30.51
C ALA A 262 -15.07 -15.54 -30.04
N GLU A 263 -15.76 -14.66 -30.76
CA GLU A 263 -15.86 -13.23 -30.46
C GLU A 263 -17.24 -12.69 -30.89
N PRO A 264 -17.70 -11.58 -30.32
CA PRO A 264 -18.97 -10.97 -30.66
C PRO A 264 -18.77 -10.02 -31.83
N LEU A 265 -19.66 -10.08 -32.80
CA LEU A 265 -19.61 -9.30 -34.01
C LEU A 265 -20.73 -8.28 -33.94
N VAL A 266 -20.34 -7.01 -33.97
CA VAL A 266 -21.25 -5.88 -33.80
C VAL A 266 -21.05 -4.98 -34.99
N VAL A 267 -22.14 -4.71 -35.69
CA VAL A 267 -22.10 -4.08 -37.01
C VAL A 267 -23.02 -2.88 -37.00
N ALA A 268 -22.50 -1.72 -37.40
CA ALA A 268 -23.29 -0.58 -37.80
C ALA A 268 -23.50 -0.62 -39.32
N SER A 269 -24.70 -0.30 -39.80
CA SER A 269 -24.90 -0.01 -41.22
C SER A 269 -25.74 1.24 -41.42
N THR A 270 -25.58 1.83 -42.59
CA THR A 270 -26.40 2.95 -43.07
C THR A 270 -26.49 2.89 -44.60
N PRO A 271 -27.63 3.25 -45.22
CA PRO A 271 -27.72 3.39 -46.66
C PRO A 271 -26.83 4.55 -47.16
N MET A 272 -26.23 4.40 -48.34
CA MET A 272 -25.48 5.47 -48.99
C MET A 272 -26.39 6.43 -49.77
N TRP A 273 -25.85 7.60 -50.12
CA TRP A 273 -26.52 8.64 -50.91
C TRP A 273 -27.11 8.15 -52.26
N ASP A 274 -26.62 7.04 -52.81
CA ASP A 274 -27.11 6.43 -54.05
C ASP A 274 -28.40 5.59 -53.85
N GLY A 275 -28.74 5.25 -52.60
CA GLY A 275 -29.88 4.42 -52.23
C GLY A 275 -29.75 2.94 -52.61
N GLU A 276 -28.69 2.54 -53.30
CA GLU A 276 -28.44 1.17 -53.78
C GLU A 276 -27.32 0.49 -52.98
N SER A 277 -26.31 1.27 -52.56
CA SER A 277 -25.17 0.79 -51.78
C SER A 277 -25.38 1.07 -50.29
N ARG A 278 -24.62 0.35 -49.44
CA ARG A 278 -24.63 0.57 -47.99
C ARG A 278 -23.22 0.65 -47.46
N LEU A 279 -23.04 1.49 -46.45
CA LEU A 279 -21.82 1.53 -45.68
C LEU A 279 -22.02 0.69 -44.41
N VAL A 280 -21.11 -0.26 -44.17
CA VAL A 280 -21.19 -1.25 -43.10
C VAL A 280 -19.88 -1.24 -42.32
N ALA A 281 -19.93 -0.96 -41.02
CA ALA A 281 -18.76 -0.95 -40.15
C ALA A 281 -18.85 -2.03 -39.07
N GLU A 282 -17.79 -2.81 -38.90
CA GLU A 282 -17.65 -3.79 -37.82
C GLU A 282 -16.89 -3.13 -36.65
N PHE A 283 -17.47 -3.12 -35.46
CA PHE A 283 -16.80 -2.64 -34.25
C PHE A 283 -15.75 -3.64 -33.76
N ASP A 284 -14.62 -3.16 -33.26
CA ASP A 284 -13.64 -3.97 -32.55
C ASP A 284 -14.15 -4.31 -31.14
N PRO A 285 -14.40 -5.60 -30.81
CA PRO A 285 -14.85 -6.01 -29.48
C PRO A 285 -13.89 -5.59 -28.37
N ARG A 286 -12.59 -5.51 -28.68
CA ARG A 286 -11.57 -5.05 -27.71
C ARG A 286 -11.69 -3.56 -27.46
N GLY A 287 -11.94 -2.78 -28.52
CA GLY A 287 -12.24 -1.35 -28.43
C GLY A 287 -13.44 -1.10 -27.54
N LEU A 288 -14.55 -1.80 -27.78
CA LEU A 288 -15.76 -1.72 -26.96
C LEU A 288 -15.51 -2.13 -25.49
N ASN A 289 -14.73 -3.18 -25.25
CA ASN A 289 -14.39 -3.59 -23.89
C ASN A 289 -13.48 -2.56 -23.17
N ASN A 290 -12.69 -1.78 -23.92
CA ASN A 290 -11.90 -0.69 -23.34
C ASN A 290 -12.78 0.48 -22.87
N VAL A 291 -13.90 0.75 -23.55
CA VAL A 291 -14.89 1.76 -23.09
C VAL A 291 -15.41 1.41 -21.70
N LEU A 292 -15.56 0.12 -21.40
CA LEU A 292 -16.09 -0.37 -20.12
C LEU A 292 -15.05 -0.44 -18.99
N ARG A 293 -13.76 -0.29 -19.29
CA ARG A 293 -12.71 -0.53 -18.30
C ARG A 293 -12.58 0.68 -17.36
N ALA A 294 -13.18 0.57 -16.18
CA ALA A 294 -12.96 1.45 -15.05
C ALA A 294 -12.06 0.79 -14.00
N ASP A 295 -11.31 1.58 -13.23
CA ASP A 295 -10.40 1.08 -12.20
C ASP A 295 -11.16 0.27 -11.12
N GLY A 296 -10.89 -1.04 -11.06
CA GLY A 296 -11.28 -1.90 -9.94
C GLY A 296 -12.71 -2.45 -9.94
N VAL A 297 -13.50 -2.23 -11.01
CA VAL A 297 -14.89 -2.70 -11.10
C VAL A 297 -15.05 -3.77 -12.17
N HIS A 298 -15.66 -4.91 -11.82
CA HIS A 298 -16.00 -5.94 -12.79
C HIS A 298 -17.31 -5.58 -13.51
N THR A 299 -17.22 -5.41 -14.82
CA THR A 299 -18.34 -5.07 -15.69
C THR A 299 -18.47 -6.14 -16.76
N ARG A 300 -19.70 -6.59 -16.97
CA ARG A 300 -20.08 -7.57 -17.98
C ARG A 300 -21.24 -7.03 -18.80
N VAL A 301 -21.23 -7.24 -20.10
CA VAL A 301 -22.38 -6.97 -20.97
C VAL A 301 -22.90 -8.30 -21.49
N ILE A 302 -24.21 -8.49 -21.43
CA ILE A 302 -24.90 -9.66 -21.94
C ILE A 302 -25.84 -9.30 -23.09
N ASP A 303 -26.09 -10.24 -23.98
CA ASP A 303 -27.10 -10.11 -25.05
C ASP A 303 -28.51 -10.46 -24.56
N ALA A 304 -29.46 -10.42 -25.50
CA ALA A 304 -30.86 -10.75 -25.25
C ALA A 304 -31.08 -12.22 -24.81
N GLN A 305 -30.13 -13.12 -25.09
CA GLN A 305 -30.13 -14.51 -24.66
C GLN A 305 -29.44 -14.70 -23.30
N GLN A 306 -29.06 -13.61 -22.63
CA GLN A 306 -28.27 -13.61 -21.39
C GLN A 306 -26.90 -14.28 -21.53
N ALA A 307 -26.34 -14.25 -22.74
CA ALA A 307 -25.00 -14.73 -23.02
C ALA A 307 -24.01 -13.56 -22.98
N THR A 308 -22.81 -13.81 -22.43
CA THR A 308 -21.80 -12.76 -22.21
C THR A 308 -21.20 -12.27 -23.54
N VAL A 309 -21.34 -10.98 -23.82
CA VAL A 309 -20.82 -10.31 -25.02
C VAL A 309 -19.52 -9.57 -24.72
N LEU A 310 -19.46 -8.81 -23.62
CA LEU A 310 -18.25 -8.10 -23.19
C LEU A 310 -17.99 -8.41 -21.71
N ASP A 311 -16.72 -8.48 -21.30
CA ASP A 311 -16.34 -8.76 -19.90
C ASP A 311 -14.97 -8.15 -19.57
N THR A 312 -14.88 -7.39 -18.47
CA THR A 312 -13.64 -6.73 -18.04
C THR A 312 -12.69 -7.58 -17.18
N ALA A 313 -13.13 -8.72 -16.60
CA ALA A 313 -12.32 -9.57 -15.71
C ALA A 313 -11.93 -10.94 -16.28
N GLY A 314 -12.35 -11.26 -17.50
CA GLY A 314 -11.96 -12.49 -18.18
C GLY A 314 -13.03 -12.89 -19.18
N TYR A 315 -12.64 -13.06 -20.44
CA TYR A 315 -13.60 -13.13 -21.54
C TYR A 315 -13.74 -14.54 -22.10
N THR A 316 -14.95 -15.09 -21.98
CA THR A 316 -15.43 -16.22 -22.80
C THR A 316 -16.68 -15.77 -23.52
N ALA A 317 -16.58 -15.61 -24.85
CA ALA A 317 -17.69 -15.20 -25.69
C ALA A 317 -18.90 -16.11 -25.51
N PHE A 318 -20.08 -15.49 -25.38
CA PHE A 318 -21.38 -16.15 -25.27
C PHE A 318 -21.50 -17.14 -24.11
N ALA A 319 -20.66 -17.01 -23.08
CA ALA A 319 -20.82 -17.79 -21.86
C ALA A 319 -22.15 -17.43 -21.19
N PRO A 320 -23.01 -18.42 -20.88
CA PRO A 320 -24.31 -18.16 -20.26
C PRO A 320 -24.16 -17.59 -18.85
N LEU A 321 -25.06 -16.67 -18.49
CA LEU A 321 -25.14 -16.13 -17.14
C LEU A 321 -25.75 -17.18 -16.19
N ASN A 322 -24.88 -17.99 -15.58
CA ASN A 322 -25.30 -19.10 -14.71
C ASN A 322 -25.80 -18.66 -13.32
N ASP A 323 -25.54 -17.40 -12.93
CA ASP A 323 -25.98 -16.86 -11.65
C ASP A 323 -27.47 -16.42 -11.74
N PRO A 324 -28.38 -17.04 -10.96
CA PRO A 324 -29.81 -16.75 -11.03
C PRO A 324 -30.17 -15.34 -10.53
N ALA A 325 -29.42 -14.78 -9.58
CA ALA A 325 -29.65 -13.43 -9.09
C ALA A 325 -29.25 -12.40 -10.15
N LEU A 326 -28.10 -12.61 -10.80
CA LEU A 326 -27.67 -11.78 -11.93
C LEU A 326 -28.62 -11.88 -13.12
N SER A 327 -29.12 -13.09 -13.43
CA SER A 327 -30.13 -13.31 -14.48
C SER A 327 -31.44 -12.55 -14.20
N THR A 328 -31.86 -12.48 -12.93
CA THR A 328 -33.08 -11.76 -12.53
C THR A 328 -32.95 -10.25 -12.69
N ILE A 329 -31.83 -9.65 -12.25
CA ILE A 329 -31.61 -8.21 -12.45
C ILE A 329 -31.41 -7.86 -13.92
N ALA A 330 -30.77 -8.75 -14.69
CA ALA A 330 -30.63 -8.61 -16.13
C ALA A 330 -31.99 -8.57 -16.84
N ALA A 331 -32.89 -9.51 -16.51
CA ALA A 331 -34.24 -9.56 -17.07
C ALA A 331 -35.09 -8.34 -16.68
N THR A 332 -34.85 -7.77 -15.49
CA THR A 332 -35.52 -6.52 -15.09
C THR A 332 -34.96 -5.34 -15.88
N ALA A 333 -33.63 -5.22 -15.97
CA ALA A 333 -32.93 -4.18 -16.70
C ALA A 333 -33.23 -4.18 -18.21
N SER A 334 -33.46 -5.34 -18.82
CA SER A 334 -33.80 -5.44 -20.24
C SER A 334 -35.11 -4.70 -20.61
N THR A 335 -36.01 -4.50 -19.65
CA THR A 335 -37.25 -3.71 -19.83
C THR A 335 -37.02 -2.20 -19.82
N GLY A 336 -35.80 -1.74 -19.51
CA GLY A 336 -35.42 -0.33 -19.45
C GLY A 336 -35.37 0.25 -18.04
N ALA A 337 -35.75 -0.50 -17.00
CA ALA A 337 -35.67 -0.06 -15.61
C ALA A 337 -34.36 -0.58 -14.96
N PRO A 338 -33.49 0.28 -14.38
CA PRO A 338 -32.29 -0.19 -13.71
C PRO A 338 -32.65 -1.12 -12.53
N ALA A 339 -31.85 -2.15 -12.33
CA ALA A 339 -32.10 -3.18 -11.32
C ALA A 339 -30.87 -3.40 -10.45
N ILE A 340 -31.08 -3.62 -9.15
CA ILE A 340 -30.01 -3.86 -8.17
C ILE A 340 -30.36 -5.10 -7.36
N ALA A 341 -29.37 -5.95 -7.11
CA ALA A 341 -29.48 -7.09 -6.22
C ALA A 341 -28.22 -7.25 -5.38
N THR A 342 -28.34 -8.02 -4.30
CA THR A 342 -27.21 -8.46 -3.48
C THR A 342 -27.02 -9.97 -3.65
N PRO A 343 -26.37 -10.43 -4.73
CA PRO A 343 -26.06 -11.85 -4.90
C PRO A 343 -25.16 -12.28 -3.74
N GLU A 344 -25.60 -13.29 -2.99
CA GLU A 344 -24.85 -13.88 -1.86
C GLU A 344 -24.51 -12.94 -0.68
N GLY A 345 -25.22 -11.82 -0.51
CA GLY A 345 -25.16 -10.96 0.69
C GLY A 345 -23.87 -10.14 0.88
N GLU A 346 -22.74 -10.62 0.36
CA GLU A 346 -21.43 -9.96 0.41
C GLU A 346 -21.06 -9.26 -0.91
N ARG A 347 -21.89 -9.41 -1.96
CA ARG A 347 -21.75 -8.71 -3.24
C ARG A 347 -22.96 -7.83 -3.51
N VAL A 348 -22.74 -6.75 -4.24
CA VAL A 348 -23.78 -5.89 -4.80
C VAL A 348 -23.60 -5.92 -6.31
N ALA A 349 -24.69 -6.22 -7.01
CA ALA A 349 -24.74 -6.19 -8.45
C ALA A 349 -25.82 -5.22 -8.93
N ALA A 350 -25.51 -4.44 -9.96
CA ALA A 350 -26.42 -3.53 -10.60
C ALA A 350 -26.47 -3.81 -12.11
N ALA A 351 -27.63 -3.64 -12.72
CA ALA A 351 -27.84 -3.86 -14.13
C ALA A 351 -28.55 -2.68 -14.80
N ALA A 352 -28.13 -2.35 -16.03
CA ALA A 352 -28.66 -1.24 -16.79
C ALA A 352 -28.74 -1.54 -18.30
N ARG A 353 -29.79 -0.96 -18.90
CA ARG A 353 -30.06 -0.80 -20.34
C ARG A 353 -28.90 -0.22 -21.15
N VAL A 354 -28.27 -0.94 -22.08
CA VAL A 354 -27.45 -0.27 -23.10
C VAL A 354 -28.36 0.23 -24.22
N GLY A 355 -28.46 1.55 -24.37
CA GLY A 355 -29.33 2.18 -25.36
C GLY A 355 -30.82 2.22 -24.96
N ALA A 356 -31.57 3.10 -25.61
CA ALA A 356 -33.01 3.23 -25.39
C ALA A 356 -33.79 2.19 -26.21
N PRO A 357 -34.91 1.64 -25.70
CA PRO A 357 -35.75 0.72 -26.46
C PRO A 357 -36.18 1.28 -27.81
N GLY A 358 -35.99 0.50 -28.87
CA GLY A 358 -36.35 0.88 -30.24
C GLY A 358 -35.44 1.92 -30.90
N SER A 359 -34.33 2.32 -30.26
CA SER A 359 -33.37 3.23 -30.88
C SER A 359 -32.52 2.51 -31.94
N ALA A 360 -31.86 3.28 -32.82
CA ALA A 360 -30.95 2.73 -33.84
C ALA A 360 -29.77 1.94 -33.26
N ILE A 361 -29.47 2.10 -31.96
CA ILE A 361 -28.42 1.37 -31.23
C ILE A 361 -28.99 0.29 -30.31
N ASP A 362 -30.29 0.00 -30.38
CA ASP A 362 -30.93 -1.02 -29.54
C ASP A 362 -30.55 -2.43 -30.00
N VAL A 363 -29.43 -2.90 -29.46
CA VAL A 363 -28.91 -4.26 -29.64
C VAL A 363 -29.43 -5.25 -28.59
N GLY A 364 -30.34 -4.81 -27.70
CA GLY A 364 -30.87 -5.65 -26.63
C GLY A 364 -29.88 -5.95 -25.50
N TRP A 365 -28.76 -5.24 -25.44
CA TRP A 365 -27.72 -5.48 -24.45
C TRP A 365 -28.08 -4.96 -23.06
N VAL A 366 -27.64 -5.70 -22.05
CA VAL A 366 -27.73 -5.30 -20.64
C VAL A 366 -26.32 -5.33 -20.06
N LEU A 367 -25.92 -4.21 -19.46
CA LEU A 367 -24.70 -4.12 -18.69
C LEU A 367 -24.98 -4.53 -17.25
N ILE A 368 -24.10 -5.36 -16.69
CA ILE A 368 -24.11 -5.83 -15.32
C ILE A 368 -22.78 -5.43 -14.69
N GLU A 369 -22.86 -4.75 -13.57
CA GLU A 369 -21.74 -4.40 -12.70
C GLU A 369 -21.86 -5.21 -11.42
N ASP A 370 -20.79 -5.90 -11.03
CA ASP A 370 -20.77 -6.75 -9.83
C ASP A 370 -19.53 -6.46 -9.01
N GLN A 371 -19.73 -6.07 -7.74
CA GLN A 371 -18.66 -5.69 -6.83
C GLN A 371 -18.87 -6.28 -5.43
N ASP A 372 -17.77 -6.68 -4.82
CA ASP A 372 -17.74 -7.06 -3.41
C ASP A 372 -18.00 -5.83 -2.53
N VAL A 373 -18.91 -5.94 -1.56
CA VAL A 373 -19.35 -4.81 -0.74
C VAL A 373 -18.24 -4.30 0.18
N ALA A 374 -17.40 -5.19 0.71
CA ALA A 374 -16.26 -4.80 1.53
C ALA A 374 -15.17 -4.13 0.68
N ALA A 375 -14.92 -4.66 -0.52
CA ALA A 375 -14.00 -4.05 -1.47
C ALA A 375 -14.48 -2.68 -1.94
N ALA A 376 -15.76 -2.55 -2.29
CA ALA A 376 -16.38 -1.30 -2.75
C ALA A 376 -16.40 -0.23 -1.66
N ALA A 377 -16.77 -0.61 -0.43
CA ALA A 377 -16.79 0.32 0.69
C ALA A 377 -15.39 0.74 1.15
N PHE A 378 -14.36 -0.12 0.98
CA PHE A 378 -12.96 0.28 1.16
C PHE A 378 -12.42 1.09 -0.03
N ALA A 379 -13.00 0.90 -1.23
CA ALA A 379 -12.59 1.63 -2.42
C ALA A 379 -13.06 3.07 -2.46
N GLY A 380 -14.26 3.34 -1.95
CA GLY A 380 -14.84 4.68 -1.89
C GLY A 380 -14.40 5.54 -0.69
N ASP A 381 -13.64 5.00 0.27
CA ASP A 381 -13.26 5.72 1.50
C ASP A 381 -11.74 6.03 1.53
N ASP A 382 -11.37 7.11 0.83
CA ASP A 382 -9.99 7.62 0.79
C ASP A 382 -9.42 7.95 2.17
N SER A 383 -10.28 8.33 3.12
CA SER A 383 -9.87 8.63 4.50
C SER A 383 -9.44 7.37 5.25
N ARG A 384 -10.14 6.24 5.06
CA ARG A 384 -9.73 4.93 5.60
C ARG A 384 -8.42 4.45 5.01
N ARG A 385 -8.25 4.57 3.68
CA ARG A 385 -7.01 4.20 2.98
C ARG A 385 -5.83 5.01 3.50
N ALA A 386 -5.98 6.33 3.59
CA ALA A 386 -4.96 7.21 4.15
C ALA A 386 -4.63 6.86 5.61
N ALA A 387 -5.65 6.61 6.44
CA ALA A 387 -5.44 6.22 7.84
C ALA A 387 -4.68 4.90 7.97
N LEU A 388 -5.00 3.88 7.16
CA LEU A 388 -4.28 2.60 7.14
C LEU A 388 -2.80 2.81 6.80
N VAL A 389 -2.50 3.58 5.75
CA VAL A 389 -1.13 3.91 5.36
C VAL A 389 -0.40 4.60 6.51
N VAL A 390 -1.02 5.59 7.15
CA VAL A 390 -0.42 6.30 8.29
C VAL A 390 -0.14 5.35 9.46
N ILE A 391 -1.05 4.44 9.80
CA ILE A 391 -0.86 3.44 10.87
C ILE A 391 0.35 2.55 10.55
N VAL A 392 0.40 1.97 9.35
CA VAL A 392 1.46 1.05 8.93
C VAL A 392 2.82 1.75 8.88
N VAL A 393 2.89 2.92 8.24
CA VAL A 393 4.13 3.68 8.11
C VAL A 393 4.67 4.11 9.48
N SER A 394 3.80 4.62 10.36
CA SER A 394 4.21 5.06 11.70
C SER A 394 4.71 3.89 12.56
N ALA A 395 4.01 2.75 12.52
CA ALA A 395 4.42 1.55 13.23
C ALA A 395 5.76 1.00 12.71
N SER A 396 5.95 0.93 11.39
CA SER A 396 7.20 0.45 10.79
C SER A 396 8.39 1.35 11.15
N LEU A 397 8.24 2.67 11.07
CA LEU A 397 9.30 3.62 11.45
C LEU A 397 9.66 3.50 12.95
N ALA A 398 8.65 3.36 13.82
CA ALA A 398 8.87 3.15 15.24
C ALA A 398 9.62 1.84 15.53
N LEU A 399 9.22 0.73 14.90
CA LEU A 399 9.89 -0.56 15.04
C LEU A 399 11.32 -0.55 14.50
N ALA A 400 11.56 0.13 13.36
CA ALA A 400 12.90 0.32 12.83
C ALA A 400 13.80 1.10 13.80
N ALA A 401 13.28 2.17 14.43
CA ALA A 401 14.02 2.93 15.44
C ALA A 401 14.31 2.11 16.71
N LEU A 402 13.37 1.27 17.15
CA LEU A 402 13.57 0.34 18.27
C LEU A 402 14.61 -0.74 17.94
N GLY A 403 14.55 -1.31 16.73
CA GLY A 403 15.55 -2.25 16.23
C GLY A 403 16.93 -1.64 16.16
N TRP A 404 17.04 -0.41 15.64
CA TRP A 404 18.28 0.35 15.65
C TRP A 404 18.82 0.53 17.07
N THR A 405 17.97 0.90 18.03
CA THR A 405 18.36 1.03 19.45
C THR A 405 18.92 -0.28 20.01
N ALA A 406 18.32 -1.42 19.68
CA ALA A 406 18.82 -2.73 20.12
C ALA A 406 20.20 -3.05 19.50
N VAL A 407 20.41 -2.70 18.23
CA VAL A 407 21.69 -2.88 17.54
C VAL A 407 22.77 -1.95 18.08
N THR A 408 22.45 -0.69 18.38
CA THR A 408 23.46 0.30 18.79
C THR A 408 23.75 0.30 20.29
N VAL A 409 22.81 -0.14 21.14
CA VAL A 409 22.97 -0.09 22.59
C VAL A 409 23.12 -1.48 23.19
N VAL A 410 22.15 -2.36 22.95
CA VAL A 410 22.11 -3.68 23.61
C VAL A 410 23.24 -4.58 23.13
N THR A 411 23.47 -4.63 21.81
CA THR A 411 24.52 -5.50 21.23
C THR A 411 25.93 -5.10 21.70
N PRO A 412 26.35 -3.82 21.64
CA PRO A 412 27.63 -3.39 22.17
C PRO A 412 27.77 -3.60 23.68
N ALA A 413 26.72 -3.37 24.47
CA ALA A 413 26.75 -3.64 25.91
C ALA A 413 27.00 -5.13 26.19
N ARG A 414 26.36 -6.05 25.44
CA ARG A 414 26.59 -7.50 25.56
C ARG A 414 28.00 -7.90 25.15
N ARG A 415 28.59 -7.25 24.14
CA ARG A 415 30.00 -7.46 23.76
C ARG A 415 30.94 -7.01 24.87
N LEU A 416 30.68 -5.86 25.48
CA LEU A 416 31.46 -5.35 26.62
C LEU A 416 31.36 -6.29 27.83
N VAL A 417 30.17 -6.82 28.17
CA VAL A 417 30.01 -7.85 29.22
C VAL A 417 30.97 -9.01 29.00
N ARG A 418 30.94 -9.62 27.80
CA ARG A 418 31.80 -10.78 27.49
C ARG A 418 33.28 -10.43 27.60
N HIS A 419 33.67 -9.24 27.14
CA HIS A 419 35.05 -8.78 27.20
C HIS A 419 35.54 -8.59 28.65
N VAL A 420 34.75 -7.92 29.49
CA VAL A 420 35.12 -7.68 30.89
C VAL A 420 35.12 -8.98 31.70
N GLU A 421 34.19 -9.90 31.43
CA GLU A 421 34.17 -11.22 32.06
C GLU A 421 35.40 -12.05 31.69
N ALA A 422 35.85 -12.00 30.43
CA ALA A 422 37.07 -12.66 29.99
C ALA A 422 38.32 -12.06 30.67
N LEU A 423 38.40 -10.72 30.79
CA LEU A 423 39.45 -10.05 31.57
C LEU A 423 39.43 -10.48 33.04
N ALA A 424 38.26 -10.53 33.66
CA ALA A 424 38.10 -10.95 35.06
C ALA A 424 38.48 -12.42 35.29
N ALA A 425 38.34 -13.27 34.27
CA ALA A 425 38.80 -14.66 34.30
C ALA A 425 40.33 -14.79 34.09
N GLY A 426 41.03 -13.70 33.77
CA GLY A 426 42.46 -13.69 33.49
C GLY A 426 42.82 -14.15 32.07
N ASN A 427 41.86 -14.24 31.17
CA ASN A 427 42.12 -14.63 29.78
C ASN A 427 42.83 -13.49 29.03
N PRO A 428 43.87 -13.79 28.23
CA PRO A 428 44.48 -12.79 27.35
C PRO A 428 43.49 -12.45 26.24
N VAL A 429 42.87 -11.27 26.35
CA VAL A 429 41.95 -10.75 25.32
C VAL A 429 42.47 -9.44 24.74
N PRO A 430 42.44 -9.25 23.41
CA PRO A 430 42.83 -7.99 22.79
C PRO A 430 41.88 -6.86 23.21
N PRO A 431 42.34 -5.60 23.24
CA PRO A 431 41.51 -4.46 23.62
C PRO A 431 40.29 -4.35 22.70
N LEU A 432 39.11 -4.16 23.28
CA LEU A 432 37.87 -4.06 22.52
C LEU A 432 37.78 -2.69 21.84
N ALA A 433 37.67 -2.62 20.52
CA ALA A 433 37.56 -1.33 19.82
C ALA A 433 36.26 -0.59 20.20
N ALA A 434 36.39 0.68 20.59
CA ALA A 434 35.24 1.55 20.79
C ALA A 434 34.61 1.90 19.43
N GLN A 435 33.51 1.24 19.09
CA GLN A 435 32.88 1.37 17.77
C GLN A 435 32.17 2.72 17.57
N ARG A 436 31.81 3.41 18.66
CA ARG A 436 31.08 4.68 18.65
C ARG A 436 31.56 5.60 19.78
N LEU A 437 31.44 6.91 19.60
CA LEU A 437 31.70 7.92 20.63
C LEU A 437 30.45 8.18 21.47
N ASP A 438 29.87 7.11 22.02
CA ASP A 438 28.69 7.15 22.88
C ASP A 438 29.03 6.71 24.32
N GLU A 439 28.01 6.61 25.17
CA GLU A 439 28.14 6.22 26.56
C GLU A 439 28.75 4.79 26.70
N ILE A 440 28.49 3.89 25.76
CA ILE A 440 29.05 2.53 25.75
C ILE A 440 30.49 2.55 25.25
N GLY A 441 30.79 3.28 24.19
CA GLY A 441 32.15 3.48 23.70
C GLY A 441 33.06 4.10 24.75
N THR A 442 32.52 5.02 25.55
CA THR A 442 33.21 5.58 26.72
C THR A 442 33.50 4.50 27.75
N ALA A 443 32.54 3.64 28.06
CA ALA A 443 32.76 2.51 28.96
C ALA A 443 33.78 1.49 28.42
N VAL A 444 33.79 1.24 27.12
CA VAL A 444 34.78 0.38 26.44
C VAL A 444 36.18 0.98 26.55
N ALA A 445 36.34 2.26 26.19
CA ALA A 445 37.61 2.97 26.28
C ALA A 445 38.14 3.02 27.72
N ALA A 446 37.25 3.28 28.69
CA ALA A 446 37.56 3.24 30.11
C ALA A 446 38.07 1.87 30.56
N THR A 447 37.38 0.81 30.16
CA THR A 447 37.77 -0.58 30.48
C THR A 447 39.15 -0.92 29.90
N ASN A 448 39.40 -0.62 28.62
CA ASN A 448 40.69 -0.90 27.98
C ASN A 448 41.84 -0.16 28.65
N ARG A 449 41.65 1.14 28.94
CA ARG A 449 42.69 1.95 29.61
C ARG A 449 43.01 1.39 31.00
N PHE A 450 41.96 1.01 31.74
CA PHE A 450 42.10 0.44 33.06
C PHE A 450 42.79 -0.94 33.04
N ALA A 451 42.49 -1.78 32.04
CA ALA A 451 43.19 -3.06 31.83
C ALA A 451 44.67 -2.85 31.46
N ALA A 452 44.98 -1.88 30.58
CA ALA A 452 46.34 -1.56 30.16
C ALA A 452 47.21 -1.02 31.30
N ALA A 453 46.65 -0.21 32.21
CA ALA A 453 47.36 0.30 33.38
C ALA A 453 47.88 -0.85 34.27
N ARG A 454 47.11 -1.93 34.40
CA ARG A 454 47.46 -3.10 35.22
C ARG A 454 48.39 -4.09 34.54
N ALA A 455 48.38 -4.15 33.21
CA ALA A 455 49.28 -5.01 32.43
C ALA A 455 50.73 -4.50 32.40
N ARG A 456 51.01 -3.27 32.84
CA ARG A 456 52.37 -2.73 32.96
C ARG A 456 53.09 -3.38 34.15
N PRO A 457 54.13 -4.21 33.93
CA PRO A 457 54.93 -4.76 35.02
C PRO A 457 55.77 -3.62 35.63
N GLY A 458 55.54 -3.27 36.90
CA GLY A 458 56.39 -2.33 37.64
C GLY A 458 55.71 -1.29 38.52
N ALA A 459 54.37 -1.15 38.51
CA ALA A 459 53.67 -0.19 39.37
C ALA A 459 53.28 -0.78 40.74
N VAL A 460 54.22 -1.51 41.38
CA VAL A 460 54.11 -1.94 42.77
C VAL A 460 55.29 -1.32 43.52
N ILE A 461 54.96 -0.33 44.35
CA ILE A 461 55.77 0.38 45.35
C ILE A 461 56.69 1.49 44.79
N ALA A 462 56.18 2.72 44.87
CA ALA A 462 56.92 3.86 45.40
C ALA A 462 55.99 4.60 46.38
#